data_AF-A0A3N1GVW7-F1
#
_entry.id   AF-A0A3N1GVW7-F1
#
_cell.length_a   1.000
_cell.length_b   1.000
_cell.length_c   1.000
_cell.angle_alpha   90.00
_cell.angle_beta   90.00
_cell.angle_gamma   90.00
#
_symmetry.space_group_name_H-M   'P 1'
#
loop_
_entity.id
_entity.type
_entity.pdbx_description
1 polymer ?
#
loop_
_entity_poly.entity_id
_entity_poly.type
_entity_poly.pdbx_seq_one_letter_code
_entity_poly.pdbx_strand_id
1 'polypeptide(L)'
;MSARGMLSVVGTAVGGLIGWTGDPAPAADPAAVRDLFAQLGLTVAADDDALTTAVRRFQARVGLDTDGVAGPRTVHLLARYAKEAHELRRLEYAA
;
A
#
# COMPACT_ATOMS: atom_id res chain seq x y z
N MET A 1 5.35 19.01 19.38
CA MET A 1 5.76 19.28 17.99
C MET A 1 5.21 18.17 17.10
N SER A 2 3.93 18.26 16.70
CA SER A 2 3.31 17.25 15.82
C SER A 2 3.62 17.55 14.36
N ALA A 3 4.52 16.76 13.77
CA ALA A 3 4.74 16.77 12.33
C ALA A 3 3.58 16.04 11.63
N ARG A 4 2.55 16.80 11.23
CA ARG A 4 1.62 16.39 10.16
C ARG A 4 2.35 16.50 8.82
N GLY A 5 3.28 15.57 8.59
CA GLY A 5 4.01 15.44 7.33
C GLY A 5 3.12 14.78 6.28
N MET A 6 2.60 15.59 5.36
CA MET A 6 2.29 15.25 3.95
C MET A 6 2.12 13.76 3.60
N LEU A 7 0.86 13.30 3.61
CA LEU A 7 0.44 12.24 2.68
C LEU A 7 0.38 12.84 1.26
N SER A 8 1.50 12.77 0.55
CA SER A 8 1.55 12.99 -0.90
C SER A 8 1.99 11.70 -1.58
N VAL A 9 1.03 10.82 -1.90
CA VAL A 9 1.21 9.81 -2.94
C VAL A 9 -0.02 9.80 -3.85
N VAL A 10 0.10 10.62 -4.89
CA VAL A 10 -0.30 10.46 -6.30
C VAL A 10 -1.62 9.73 -6.59
N GLY A 11 -2.63 10.52 -6.96
CA GLY A 11 -3.87 10.10 -7.59
C GLY A 11 -4.07 10.62 -9.03
N THR A 12 -2.98 10.93 -9.77
CA THR A 12 -3.12 11.54 -11.11
C THR A 12 -2.16 10.95 -12.13
N ALA A 13 -2.44 9.73 -12.59
CA ALA A 13 -1.91 9.28 -13.87
C ALA A 13 -2.84 9.79 -14.99
N VAL A 14 -2.69 11.06 -15.36
CA VAL A 14 -3.09 11.52 -16.69
C VAL A 14 -2.04 10.96 -17.64
N GLY A 15 -2.47 10.07 -18.54
CA GLY A 15 -1.62 9.56 -19.60
C GLY A 15 -1.18 10.70 -20.52
N GLY A 16 0.12 10.81 -20.75
CA GLY A 16 0.66 11.70 -21.78
C GLY A 16 2.02 12.27 -21.43
N LEU A 17 3.03 11.73 -22.12
CA LEU A 17 4.31 12.36 -22.47
C LEU A 17 5.41 12.39 -21.38
N ILE A 18 6.54 11.80 -21.77
CA ILE A 18 7.89 11.85 -21.19
C ILE A 18 8.23 10.69 -20.24
N GLY A 19 8.82 9.64 -20.83
CA GLY A 19 9.94 8.89 -20.22
C GLY A 19 9.63 7.98 -19.03
N TRP A 20 8.87 6.89 -19.23
CA TRP A 20 9.05 5.71 -18.38
C TRP A 20 10.20 4.87 -18.93
N THR A 21 11.44 5.27 -18.69
CA THR A 21 12.60 4.40 -18.96
C THR A 21 12.72 3.42 -17.80
N GLY A 22 12.19 2.21 -17.95
CA GLY A 22 12.70 0.95 -17.37
C GLY A 22 12.99 0.82 -15.86
N ASP A 23 12.88 1.87 -15.05
CA ASP A 23 13.18 1.84 -13.63
C ASP A 23 11.96 1.28 -12.87
N PRO A 24 12.18 0.35 -11.92
CA PRO A 24 11.13 -0.03 -11.01
C PRO A 24 10.69 1.25 -10.29
N ALA A 25 9.40 1.57 -10.40
CA ALA A 25 8.81 2.69 -9.68
C ALA A 25 9.29 2.65 -8.22
N PRO A 26 9.67 3.81 -7.63
CA PRO A 26 10.23 3.84 -6.29
C PRO A 26 9.30 3.09 -5.34
N ALA A 27 9.86 2.17 -4.57
CA ALA A 27 9.12 1.47 -3.53
C ALA A 27 8.43 2.51 -2.64
N ALA A 28 7.14 2.31 -2.37
CA ALA A 28 6.43 3.19 -1.46
C ALA A 28 7.09 3.18 -0.08
N ASP A 29 6.96 4.30 0.63
CA ASP A 29 7.48 4.46 1.99
C ASP A 29 7.05 3.29 2.89
N PRO A 30 8.01 2.54 3.49
CA PRO A 30 7.73 1.39 4.33
C PRO A 30 6.72 1.67 5.46
N ALA A 31 6.73 2.87 6.03
CA ALA A 31 5.76 3.26 7.06
C ALA A 31 4.34 3.34 6.49
N ALA A 32 4.17 3.97 5.33
CA ALA A 32 2.87 4.06 4.67
C ALA A 32 2.29 2.68 4.30
N VAL A 33 3.10 1.73 3.80
CA VAL A 33 2.60 0.38 3.50
C VAL A 33 2.31 -0.43 4.77
N ARG A 34 3.05 -0.23 5.88
CA ARG A 34 2.67 -0.77 7.20
C ARG A 34 1.32 -0.25 7.67
N ASP A 35 1.03 1.04 7.49
CA ASP A 35 -0.26 1.64 7.85
C ASP A 35 -1.42 1.09 7.00
N LEU A 36 -1.18 0.80 5.72
CA LEU A 36 -2.17 0.14 4.86
C LEU A 36 -2.49 -1.27 5.34
N PHE A 37 -1.48 -2.04 5.72
CA PHE A 37 -1.69 -3.36 6.34
C PHE A 37 -2.43 -3.26 7.67
N ALA A 38 -2.11 -2.28 8.51
CA ALA A 38 -2.80 -2.07 9.78
C ALA A 38 -4.30 -1.75 9.59
N GLN A 39 -4.65 -0.98 8.55
CA GLN A 39 -6.05 -0.72 8.20
C GLN A 39 -6.80 -1.99 7.75
N LEU A 40 -6.10 -2.94 7.13
CA LEU A 40 -6.63 -4.29 6.86
C LEU A 40 -6.73 -5.18 8.10
N GLY A 41 -6.30 -4.70 9.27
CA GLY A 41 -6.26 -5.47 10.51
C GLY A 41 -5.02 -6.36 10.64
N LEU A 42 -3.99 -6.16 9.81
CA LEU A 42 -2.74 -6.91 9.85
C LEU A 42 -1.62 -6.03 10.40
N THR A 43 -1.20 -6.29 11.63
CA THR A 43 -0.02 -5.62 12.20
C THR A 43 1.24 -6.28 11.68
N VAL A 44 2.02 -5.53 10.91
CA VAL A 44 3.34 -5.94 10.42
C VAL A 44 4.41 -5.34 11.34
N ALA A 45 5.42 -6.12 11.69
CA ALA A 45 6.51 -5.62 12.53
C ALA A 45 7.26 -4.47 11.83
N ALA A 46 7.97 -3.66 12.63
CA ALA A 46 8.81 -2.58 12.12
C ALA A 46 10.03 -3.08 11.33
N ASP A 47 10.32 -4.37 11.42
CA ASP A 47 11.35 -5.06 10.66
C ASP A 47 11.03 -5.11 9.16
N ASP A 48 12.05 -4.91 8.32
CA ASP A 48 11.88 -4.82 6.87
C ASP A 48 11.67 -6.21 6.23
N ASP A 49 12.26 -7.29 6.77
CA ASP A 49 12.01 -8.65 6.28
C ASP A 49 10.56 -9.08 6.54
N ALA A 50 10.02 -8.69 7.69
CA ALA A 50 8.61 -8.86 8.03
C ALA A 50 7.70 -8.11 7.05
N LEU A 51 8.08 -6.89 6.66
CA LEU A 51 7.36 -6.10 5.67
C LEU A 51 7.40 -6.73 4.28
N THR A 52 8.58 -7.11 3.80
CA THR A 52 8.74 -7.79 2.51
C THR A 52 7.93 -9.09 2.47
N THR A 53 7.91 -9.85 3.57
CA THR A 53 7.10 -11.07 3.67
C THR A 53 5.61 -10.78 3.59
N ALA A 54 5.13 -9.73 4.27
CA ALA A 54 3.73 -9.30 4.20
C ALA A 54 3.35 -8.85 2.79
N VAL A 55 4.22 -8.08 2.12
CA VAL A 55 4.04 -7.64 0.73
C VAL A 55 3.96 -8.83 -0.22
N ARG A 56 4.88 -9.79 -0.12
CA ARG A 56 4.86 -11.01 -0.96
C ARG A 56 3.58 -11.82 -0.78
N ARG A 57 3.12 -11.98 0.47
CA ARG A 57 1.86 -12.67 0.77
C ARG A 57 0.66 -11.95 0.17
N PHE A 58 0.65 -10.62 0.24
CA PHE A 58 -0.40 -9.82 -0.39
C PHE A 58 -0.37 -9.97 -1.91
N GLN A 59 0.79 -9.77 -2.54
CA GLN A 59 0.98 -9.92 -3.98
C GLN A 59 0.51 -11.28 -4.49
N ALA A 60 0.89 -12.36 -3.81
CA ALA A 60 0.45 -13.72 -4.15
C ALA A 60 -1.07 -13.88 -4.08
N ARG A 61 -1.73 -13.28 -3.08
CA ARG A 61 -3.19 -13.36 -2.91
C ARG A 61 -3.96 -12.60 -3.99
N VAL A 62 -3.41 -11.47 -4.45
CA VAL A 62 -4.08 -10.62 -5.46
C VAL A 62 -3.61 -10.90 -6.88
N GLY A 63 -2.74 -11.90 -7.08
CA GLY A 63 -2.25 -12.30 -8.40
C GLY A 63 -1.24 -11.34 -9.03
N LEU A 64 -0.43 -10.67 -8.21
CA LEU A 64 0.71 -9.87 -8.66
C LEU A 64 2.01 -10.68 -8.60
N ASP A 65 3.03 -10.21 -9.32
CA ASP A 65 4.41 -10.69 -9.16
C ASP A 65 4.85 -10.54 -7.70
N THR A 66 5.38 -11.63 -7.12
CA THR A 66 5.75 -11.71 -5.71
C THR A 66 7.18 -11.24 -5.45
N ASP A 67 7.53 -10.07 -5.97
CA ASP A 67 8.87 -9.48 -5.81
C ASP A 67 9.14 -9.01 -4.37
N GLY A 68 8.09 -8.74 -3.59
CA GLY A 68 8.17 -8.18 -2.24
C GLY A 68 8.36 -6.67 -2.19
N VAL A 69 8.21 -5.99 -3.33
CA VAL A 69 8.33 -4.55 -3.49
C VAL A 69 6.94 -3.91 -3.57
N ALA A 70 6.69 -2.94 -2.70
CA ALA A 70 5.45 -2.16 -2.71
C ALA A 70 5.47 -1.10 -3.83
N GLY A 71 5.44 -1.55 -5.09
CA GLY A 71 5.30 -0.68 -6.26
C GLY A 71 3.89 -0.07 -6.39
N PRO A 72 3.66 0.84 -7.37
CA PRO A 72 2.40 1.57 -7.53
C PRO A 72 1.17 0.67 -7.64
N ARG A 73 1.28 -0.46 -8.34
CA ARG A 73 0.18 -1.43 -8.47
C ARG A 73 -0.13 -2.12 -7.14
N THR A 74 0.91 -2.54 -6.40
CA THR A 74 0.76 -3.14 -5.05
C THR A 74 0.09 -2.16 -4.10
N VAL A 75 0.55 -0.90 -4.08
CA VAL A 75 0.03 0.16 -3.20
C VAL A 75 -1.41 0.52 -3.55
N HIS A 76 -1.74 0.64 -4.84
CA HIS A 76 -3.10 0.92 -5.29
C HIS A 76 -4.09 -0.13 -4.78
N LEU A 77 -3.75 -1.42 -4.92
CA LEU A 77 -4.60 -2.50 -4.42
C LEU A 77 -4.68 -2.51 -2.89
N LEU A 78 -3.55 -2.35 -2.19
CA LEU A 78 -3.54 -2.27 -0.73
C LEU A 78 -4.46 -1.15 -0.21
N ALA A 79 -4.36 0.05 -0.78
CA ALA A 79 -5.18 1.19 -0.42
C ALA A 79 -6.67 0.95 -0.69
N ARG A 80 -7.00 0.34 -1.83
CA ARG A 80 -8.37 -0.03 -2.16
C ARG A 80 -8.96 -1.00 -1.13
N TYR A 81 -8.27 -2.12 -0.86
CA TYR A 81 -8.76 -3.11 0.11
C TYR A 81 -8.81 -2.53 1.53
N ALA A 82 -7.85 -1.71 1.92
CA ALA A 82 -7.85 -1.05 3.22
C ALA A 82 -9.09 -0.14 3.41
N LYS A 83 -9.44 0.62 2.35
CA LYS A 83 -10.65 1.44 2.34
C LYS A 83 -11.91 0.58 2.46
N GLU A 84 -12.03 -0.48 1.66
CA GLU A 84 -13.18 -1.40 1.69
C GLU A 84 -13.32 -2.05 3.08
N ALA A 85 -12.22 -2.49 3.69
CA ALA A 85 -12.22 -3.06 5.06
C ALA A 85 -12.64 -2.03 6.13
N HIS A 86 -12.19 -0.79 6.01
CA HIS A 86 -12.61 0.29 6.91
C HIS A 86 -14.10 0.60 6.77
N GLU A 87 -14.63 0.62 5.55
CA GLU A 87 -16.05 0.88 5.30
C GLU A 87 -16.94 -0.21 5.88
N LEU A 88 -16.59 -1.48 5.69
CA LEU A 88 -17.30 -2.60 6.30
C LEU A 88 -17.32 -2.50 7.82
N ARG A 89 -16.15 -2.26 8.43
CA ARG A 89 -16.04 -2.07 9.88
C ARG A 89 -16.93 -0.93 10.38
N ARG A 90 -17.00 0.18 9.64
CA ARG A 90 -17.86 1.33 10.01
C ARG A 90 -19.34 0.96 10.02
N LEU A 91 -19.79 0.12 9.08
CA LEU A 91 -21.17 -0.32 9.01
C LEU A 91 -21.52 -1.29 10.15
N GLU A 92 -20.60 -2.19 10.51
CA GLU A 92 -20.78 -3.12 11.63
C GLU A 92 -21.02 -2.40 12.97
N TYR A 93 -20.38 -1.25 13.20
CA TYR A 93 -20.58 -0.44 14.41
C TYR A 93 -21.81 0.48 14.38
N ALA A 94 -22.49 0.62 13.24
CA ALA A 94 -23.65 1.49 13.08
C ALA A 94 -25.00 0.77 13.25
N ALA A 95 -24.98 -0.56 13.45
CA ALA A 95 -26.14 -1.42 13.67
C ALA A 95 -26.28 -1.83 15.15
#